data_AF-X1JUG0-F1
#
_entry.id   AF-X1JUG0-F1
#
_cell.length_a   1.000
_cell.length_b   1.000
_cell.length_c   1.000
_cell.angle_alpha   90.00
_cell.angle_beta   90.00
_cell.angle_gamma   90.00
#
_symmetry.space_group_name_H-M   'P 1'
#
loop_
_entity.id
_entity.type
_entity.pdbx_description
1 polymer ?
#
loop_
_entity_poly.entity_id
_entity_poly.type
_entity_poly.pdbx_seq_one_letter_code
_entity_poly.pdbx_strand_id
1 'polypeptide(L)' 'MTGICDDTELESVGVEKGPTSIESRYDAIMASPDILRLIKEGEAEGADAVIVSCMGDPG' A
#
# COMPACT_ATOMS: atom_id res chain seq x y z
N MET A 1 5.68 4.60 -17.27
CA MET A 1 4.49 5.03 -16.51
C MET A 1 4.28 6.50 -16.81
N THR A 2 3.20 6.88 -17.49
CA THR A 2 2.96 8.29 -17.87
C THR A 2 2.31 9.02 -16.68
N GLY A 3 2.82 10.19 -16.30
CA GLY A 3 2.20 11.02 -15.25
C GLY A 3 2.95 11.12 -13.93
N ILE A 4 4.19 10.62 -13.84
CA ILE A 4 5.13 10.89 -12.73
C ILE A 4 6.19 11.89 -13.21
N CYS A 5 6.69 12.73 -12.31
CA CYS A 5 7.79 13.65 -12.60
C CYS A 5 9.08 12.87 -12.89
N ASP A 6 10.01 13.46 -13.65
CA ASP A 6 11.25 12.78 -14.07
C ASP A 6 12.14 12.34 -12.89
N ASP A 7 12.08 13.06 -11.77
CA ASP A 7 12.83 12.77 -10.54
C ASP A 7 12.04 11.90 -9.53
N THR A 8 10.95 11.27 -9.96
CA THR A 8 10.10 10.42 -9.10
C THR A 8 10.12 8.99 -9.60
N GLU A 9 10.56 8.07 -8.75
CA GLU A 9 10.45 6.64 -8.98
C GLU A 9 9.22 6.08 -8.24
N LEU A 10 8.58 5.07 -8.82
CA LEU A 10 7.41 4.43 -8.23
C LEU A 10 7.57 2.91 -8.28
N GLU A 11 7.42 2.30 -7.11
CA GLU A 11 7.28 0.86 -6.97
C GLU A 11 5.87 0.51 -6.49
N SER A 12 5.30 -0.57 -7.04
CA SER A 12 3.96 -1.05 -6.69
C SER A 12 4.05 -2.46 -6.15
N VAL A 13 3.65 -2.61 -4.89
CA VAL A 13 3.54 -3.91 -4.19
C VAL A 13 2.09 -4.20 -3.83
N GLY A 14 1.78 -5.48 -3.62
CA GLY A 14 0.44 -5.94 -3.26
C GLY A 14 0.39 -6.57 -1.88
N VAL A 15 -0.75 -6.46 -1.21
CA VAL A 15 -1.06 -7.22 0.00
C VAL A 15 -1.06 -8.72 -0.34
N GLU A 16 -0.30 -9.51 0.41
CA GLU A 16 -0.19 -10.96 0.26
C GLU A 16 -1.08 -11.71 1.27
N LYS A 17 -1.33 -11.09 2.43
CA LYS A 17 -2.17 -11.65 3.50
C LYS A 17 -3.38 -10.77 3.76
N GLY A 18 -4.56 -11.30 3.47
CA GLY A 18 -5.82 -10.59 3.61
C GLY A 18 -6.83 -11.05 2.56
N PRO A 19 -7.96 -10.35 2.45
CA PRO A 19 -8.94 -10.59 1.40
C PRO A 19 -8.39 -10.13 0.03
N THR A 20 -8.90 -10.72 -1.06
CA THR A 20 -8.52 -10.34 -2.44
C THR A 20 -9.00 -8.95 -2.83
N SER A 21 -10.03 -8.43 -2.15
CA SER A 21 -10.58 -7.10 -2.34
C SER A 21 -11.08 -6.54 -1.00
N ILE A 22 -11.14 -5.21 -0.89
CA ILE A 22 -11.66 -4.52 0.31
C ILE A 22 -13.02 -3.92 -0.04
N GLU A 23 -14.09 -4.60 0.36
CA GLU A 23 -15.48 -4.21 0.06
C GLU A 23 -16.31 -3.99 1.33
N SER A 24 -15.68 -4.11 2.49
CA SER A 24 -16.29 -3.94 3.79
C SER A 24 -15.28 -3.46 4.83
N ARG A 25 -15.79 -2.98 5.97
CA ARG A 25 -14.93 -2.65 7.12
C ARG A 25 -14.16 -3.87 7.64
N TYR A 26 -14.76 -5.06 7.55
CA TYR A 26 -14.11 -6.29 7.96
C TYR A 26 -12.89 -6.57 7.07
N ASP A 27 -13.03 -6.42 5.75
CA ASP A 27 -11.95 -6.64 4.80
C ASP A 27 -10.78 -5.67 5.03
N ALA A 28 -11.09 -4.40 5.28
CA ALA A 28 -10.09 -3.38 5.61
C ALA A 28 -9.27 -3.77 6.85
N ILE A 29 -9.95 -4.17 7.94
CA ILE A 29 -9.28 -4.60 9.18
C ILE A 29 -8.42 -5.84 8.95
N MET A 30 -8.87 -6.78 8.12
CA MET A 30 -8.11 -7.99 7.80
C MET A 30 -6.87 -7.71 6.93
N ALA A 31 -6.90 -6.66 6.11
CA ALA A 31 -5.77 -6.24 5.29
C ALA A 31 -4.76 -5.35 6.04
N SER A 32 -5.20 -4.58 7.06
CA SER A 32 -4.36 -3.62 7.80
C SER A 32 -3.00 -4.18 8.27
N PRO A 33 -2.89 -5.40 8.82
CA PRO A 33 -1.60 -5.91 9.30
C PRO A 33 -0.55 -6.05 8.20
N ASP A 34 -0.94 -6.48 7.00
CA ASP A 34 -0.02 -6.67 5.89
C ASP A 34 0.29 -5.33 5.18
N ILE A 35 -0.68 -4.41 5.13
CA ILE A 35 -0.45 -3.02 4.73
C ILE A 35 0.62 -2.38 5.62
N LEU A 36 0.51 -2.50 6.94
CA LEU A 36 1.50 -1.96 7.88
C LEU A 36 2.87 -2.64 7.75
N ARG A 37 2.93 -3.92 7.35
CA ARG A 37 4.19 -4.60 7.04
C ARG A 37 4.85 -3.98 5.81
N LEU A 38 4.09 -3.80 4.71
CA LEU A 38 4.60 -3.22 3.47
C LEU A 38 5.04 -1.77 3.64
N ILE A 39 4.33 -0.97 4.46
CA ILE A 39 4.75 0.39 4.81
C ILE A 39 6.12 0.39 5.48
N LYS A 40 6.34 -0.51 6.45
CA LYS A 40 7.63 -0.64 7.14
C LYS A 40 8.75 -1.13 6.23
N GLU A 41 8.43 -1.99 5.27
CA GLU A 41 9.37 -2.48 4.27
C GLU A 41 9.81 -1.33 3.34
N GLY A 42 8.86 -0.56 2.82
CA GLY A 42 9.16 0.63 2.02
C GLY A 42 9.96 1.69 2.78
N GLU A 43 9.66 1.93 4.06
CA GLU A 43 10.47 2.81 4.92
C GLU A 43 11.91 2.30 5.05
N ALA A 44 12.09 0.99 5.28
CA ALA A 44 13.41 0.37 5.41
C ALA A 44 14.23 0.38 4.11
N GLU A 45 13.55 0.33 2.96
CA GLU A 45 14.15 0.41 1.63
C GLU A 45 14.46 1.85 1.19
N GLY A 46 13.99 2.84 1.96
CA GLY A 46 14.32 4.25 1.76
C GLY A 46 13.31 5.04 0.94
N ALA A 47 12.05 4.58 0.86
CA ALA A 47 10.99 5.33 0.20
C ALA A 47 10.72 6.67 0.92
N ASP A 48 10.64 7.77 0.16
CA ASP A 48 10.28 9.09 0.69
C ASP A 48 8.81 9.16 1.16
N ALA A 49 7.95 8.36 0.54
CA ALA A 49 6.52 8.27 0.87
C ALA A 49 5.95 6.91 0.48
N VAL A 50 4.89 6.49 1.18
CA VAL A 50 4.09 5.30 0.83
C VAL A 50 2.65 5.73 0.56
N ILE A 51 2.06 5.18 -0.50
CA ILE A 51 0.66 5.45 -0.89
C ILE A 51 -0.15 4.17 -0.71
N VAL A 52 -1.17 4.22 0.15
CA VAL A 52 -2.20 3.18 0.20
C VAL A 52 -3.20 3.44 -0.93
N SER A 53 -3.08 2.71 -2.04
CA SER A 53 -3.91 2.90 -3.24
C SER A 53 -5.31 2.27 -3.11
N CYS A 54 -6.09 2.69 -2.10
CA CYS A 54 -7.47 2.28 -1.91
C CYS A 54 -8.29 3.48 -1.41
N MET A 55 -9.47 3.71 -1.99
CA MET A 55 -10.33 4.85 -1.65
C MET A 55 -10.81 4.87 -0.18
N GLY A 56 -10.77 3.72 0.49
CA GLY A 56 -11.20 3.57 1.88
C GLY A 56 -10.12 3.84 2.93
N ASP A 57 -8.90 4.21 2.52
CA ASP A 57 -7.72 4.41 3.38
C ASP A 57 -7.53 3.32 4.46
N PRO A 58 -7.47 2.02 4.08
CA PRO A 58 -7.26 0.93 5.02
C PRO A 58 -5.85 0.96 5.61
N GLY A 59 -5.72 0.65 6.89
CA GLY A 59 -4.46 0.68 7.64
C GLY A 59 -4.72 0.84 9.12
#